data_AF-A0A958LK23-F1
#
_entry.id   AF-A0A958LK23-F1
#
_cell.length_a   1.000
_cell.length_b   1.000
_cell.length_c   1.000
_cell.angle_alpha   90.00
_cell.angle_beta   90.00
_cell.angle_gamma   90.00
#
_symmetry.space_group_name_H-M   'P 1'
#
loop_
_entity.id
_entity.type
_entity.pdbx_description
1 polymer ?
#
loop_
_entity_poly.entity_id
_entity_poly.type
_entity_poly.pdbx_seq_one_letter_code
_entity_poly.pdbx_strand_id
1 'polypeptide(L)'
;LNGDKCLCAFCGLERRVYRKRHLSLINVVLAFLTSTTLGFAFWQKWDARVLFISVVAVFLEEIFIQMRWRLTLACPYCGFDPITYLRDPDQAAKKVKVRLEQARNSPTLVSAHNPWSNLGPLIAKASKSRRNIREKRERSPMASLDLPTSEN
;
A
#
# COMPACT_ATOMS: atom_id res chain seq x y z
N LEU A 1 -4.29 14.19 -5.07
CA LEU A 1 -4.03 12.75 -4.86
C LEU A 1 -4.28 12.39 -3.40
N ASN A 2 -5.48 11.90 -3.09
CA ASN A 2 -5.87 11.48 -1.74
C ASN A 2 -5.27 10.08 -1.47
N GLY A 3 -4.05 10.04 -0.94
CA GLY A 3 -3.44 8.81 -0.44
C GLY A 3 -3.67 8.69 1.06
N ASP A 4 -3.98 7.49 1.53
CA ASP A 4 -4.14 7.23 2.96
C ASP A 4 -2.80 7.42 3.66
N LYS A 5 -2.84 8.09 4.82
CA LYS A 5 -1.66 8.25 5.65
C LYS A 5 -1.43 6.97 6.45
N CYS A 6 -0.25 6.40 6.34
CA CYS A 6 0.14 5.21 7.09
C CYS A 6 1.59 5.33 7.55
N LEU A 7 1.94 4.60 8.60
CA LEU A 7 3.27 4.68 9.20
C LEU A 7 4.15 3.56 8.65
N CYS A 8 5.44 3.82 8.52
CA CYS A 8 6.40 2.78 8.17
C CYS A 8 6.61 1.81 9.33
N ALA A 9 6.55 0.51 9.05
CA ALA A 9 6.81 -0.53 10.04
C ALA A 9 8.26 -0.51 10.56
N PHE A 10 9.21 -0.03 9.73
CA PHE A 10 10.61 0.06 10.10
C PHE A 10 10.95 1.40 10.76
N CYS A 11 10.79 2.52 10.05
CA CYS A 11 11.22 3.83 10.54
C CYS A 11 10.14 4.62 11.30
N GLY A 12 8.87 4.17 11.35
CA GLY A 12 7.81 4.87 12.07
C GLY A 12 7.37 6.21 11.46
N LEU A 13 7.94 6.64 10.33
CA LEU A 13 7.57 7.89 9.66
C LEU A 13 6.24 7.77 8.90
N GLU A 14 5.48 8.85 8.90
CA GLU A 14 4.23 8.96 8.16
C GLU A 14 4.50 9.05 6.66
N ARG A 15 3.83 8.20 5.88
CA ARG A 15 3.86 8.21 4.41
C ARG A 15 2.47 8.07 3.84
N ARG A 16 2.28 8.60 2.62
CA ARG A 16 1.05 8.43 1.86
C ARG A 16 1.20 7.21 0.97
N VAL A 17 0.35 6.20 1.17
CA VAL A 17 0.33 5.00 0.32
C VAL A 17 -0.94 5.00 -0.52
N TYR A 18 -0.80 4.63 -1.79
CA TYR A 18 -1.95 4.39 -2.64
C TYR A 18 -2.50 3.00 -2.34
N ARG A 19 -3.74 2.91 -1.84
CA ARG A 19 -4.31 1.63 -1.38
C ARG A 19 -5.06 0.88 -2.49
N LYS A 20 -5.53 1.60 -3.51
CA LYS A 20 -6.33 1.03 -4.60
C LYS A 20 -5.41 0.21 -5.52
N ARG A 21 -5.62 -1.10 -5.51
CA ARG A 21 -4.88 -2.08 -6.33
C ARG A 21 -5.60 -2.38 -7.66
N HIS A 22 -6.92 -2.20 -7.70
CA HIS A 22 -7.76 -2.59 -8.82
C HIS A 22 -8.29 -1.37 -9.56
N LEU A 23 -8.44 -1.51 -10.87
CA LEU A 23 -9.07 -0.51 -11.70
C LEU A 23 -10.58 -0.46 -11.42
N SER A 24 -11.12 0.75 -11.30
CA SER A 24 -12.56 0.92 -11.04
C SER A 24 -13.32 0.81 -12.35
N LEU A 25 -14.58 0.36 -12.33
CA LEU A 25 -15.45 0.38 -13.51
C LEU A 25 -15.54 1.78 -14.14
N ILE A 26 -15.49 2.83 -13.31
CA ILE A 26 -15.47 4.23 -13.76
C ILE A 26 -14.27 4.50 -14.67
N ASN A 27 -13.10 3.94 -14.34
CA ASN A 27 -11.89 4.10 -15.14
C ASN A 27 -12.04 3.40 -16.49
N VAL A 28 -12.60 2.18 -16.52
CA VAL A 28 -12.88 1.46 -17.78
C VAL A 28 -13.80 2.27 -18.69
N VAL A 29 -14.89 2.80 -18.14
CA VAL A 29 -15.83 3.64 -18.89
C VAL A 29 -15.14 4.89 -19.42
N LEU A 30 -14.30 5.54 -18.61
CA LEU A 30 -13.56 6.72 -19.03
C LEU A 30 -12.53 6.40 -20.12
N ALA A 31 -11.81 5.28 -20.02
CA ALA A 31 -10.88 4.79 -21.04
C ALA A 31 -11.61 4.47 -22.35
N PHE A 32 -12.80 3.87 -22.28
CA PHE A 32 -13.63 3.61 -23.44
C PHE A 32 -14.12 4.90 -24.11
N LEU A 33 -14.62 5.86 -23.33
CA LEU A 33 -15.08 7.15 -23.84
C LEU A 33 -13.94 7.97 -24.45
N THR A 34 -12.77 8.00 -23.80
CA THR A 34 -11.59 8.69 -24.32
C THR A 34 -11.10 8.05 -25.60
N SER A 35 -10.96 6.71 -25.65
CA SER A 35 -10.60 5.99 -26.88
C SER A 35 -11.61 6.23 -28.01
N THR A 36 -12.90 6.27 -27.71
CA THR A 36 -13.95 6.53 -28.72
C THR A 36 -13.86 7.97 -29.24
N THR A 37 -13.67 8.94 -28.34
CA THR A 37 -13.51 10.36 -28.70
C THR A 37 -12.27 10.58 -29.56
N LEU A 38 -11.14 9.96 -29.19
CA LEU A 38 -9.90 9.96 -29.97
C LEU A 38 -10.11 9.30 -31.34
N GLY A 39 -10.73 8.12 -31.39
CA GLY A 39 -11.02 7.42 -32.64
C GLY A 39 -11.87 8.28 -33.59
N PHE A 40 -12.90 8.95 -33.08
CA PHE A 40 -13.75 9.85 -33.84
C PHE A 40 -12.99 11.08 -34.35
N ALA A 41 -12.13 11.68 -33.50
CA ALA A 41 -11.33 12.85 -33.87
C ALA A 41 -10.33 12.56 -35.00
N PHE A 42 -9.75 11.36 -35.05
CA PHE A 42 -8.74 11.00 -36.05
C PHE A 42 -9.31 10.42 -37.34
N TRP A 43 -10.31 9.54 -37.27
CA TRP A 43 -10.80 8.79 -38.44
C TRP A 43 -12.17 9.24 -38.96
N GLN A 44 -12.95 10.00 -38.18
CA GLN A 44 -14.33 10.43 -38.50
C GLN A 44 -15.28 9.29 -38.96
N LYS A 45 -14.89 8.02 -38.78
CA LYS A 45 -15.62 6.83 -39.16
C LYS A 45 -15.65 5.86 -38.00
N TRP A 46 -16.78 5.18 -37.84
CA TRP A 46 -16.95 4.08 -36.89
C TRP A 46 -16.32 2.82 -37.48
N ASP A 47 -15.08 2.56 -37.10
CA ASP A 47 -14.32 1.38 -37.54
C ASP A 47 -13.98 0.50 -36.33
N ALA A 48 -13.95 -0.82 -36.52
CA ALA A 48 -13.71 -1.80 -35.45
C ALA A 48 -12.34 -1.61 -34.77
N ARG A 49 -11.43 -0.89 -35.41
CA ARG A 49 -10.12 -0.48 -34.88
C ARG A 49 -10.23 0.29 -33.56
N VAL A 50 -11.29 1.07 -33.36
CA VAL A 50 -11.51 1.85 -32.13
C VAL A 50 -11.73 0.92 -30.92
N LEU A 51 -12.38 -0.24 -31.12
CA LEU A 51 -12.54 -1.24 -30.07
C LEU A 51 -11.21 -1.90 -29.70
N PHE A 52 -10.33 -2.15 -30.67
CA PHE A 52 -9.01 -2.68 -30.37
C PHE A 52 -8.17 -1.68 -29.56
N ILE A 53 -8.20 -0.40 -29.94
CA ILE A 53 -7.48 0.66 -29.23
C ILE A 53 -8.02 0.82 -27.80
N SER A 54 -9.34 0.71 -27.59
CA SER A 54 -9.92 0.86 -26.26
C SER A 54 -9.51 -0.28 -25.32
N VAL A 55 -9.44 -1.52 -25.81
CA VAL A 55 -8.94 -2.67 -25.03
C VAL A 55 -7.47 -2.46 -24.65
N VAL A 56 -6.62 -2.03 -25.58
CA VAL A 56 -5.20 -1.74 -25.30
C VAL A 56 -5.09 -0.61 -24.26
N ALA A 57 -5.89 0.45 -24.39
CA ALA A 57 -5.90 1.56 -23.44
C ALA A 57 -6.26 1.11 -22.01
N VAL A 58 -7.28 0.26 -21.85
CA VAL A 58 -7.65 -0.31 -20.54
C VAL A 58 -6.51 -1.16 -19.97
N PHE A 59 -5.86 -1.97 -20.81
CA PHE A 59 -4.73 -2.79 -20.39
C PHE A 59 -3.55 -1.95 -19.89
N LEU A 60 -3.23 -0.87 -20.61
CA LEU A 60 -2.21 0.09 -20.20
C LEU A 60 -2.58 0.75 -18.87
N GLU A 61 -3.83 1.16 -18.70
CA GLU A 61 -4.28 1.79 -17.45
C GLU A 61 -4.12 0.84 -16.24
N GLU A 62 -4.44 -0.45 -16.39
CA GLU A 62 -4.22 -1.45 -15.34
C GLU A 62 -2.73 -1.52 -14.95
N ILE A 63 -1.84 -1.59 -15.95
CA ILE A 63 -0.38 -1.60 -15.73
C ILE A 63 0.07 -0.33 -15.00
N PHE A 64 -0.43 0.83 -15.40
CA PHE A 64 -0.10 2.11 -14.76
C PHE A 64 -0.54 2.16 -13.30
N ILE A 65 -1.77 1.70 -12.99
CA ILE A 65 -2.26 1.63 -11.60
C ILE A 65 -1.39 0.68 -10.78
N GLN A 66 -1.07 -0.49 -11.33
CA GLN A 66 -0.27 -1.49 -10.64
C GLN A 66 1.17 -1.00 -10.39
N MET A 67 1.79 -0.36 -11.38
CA MET A 67 3.13 0.23 -11.26
C MET A 67 3.14 1.36 -10.21
N ARG A 68 2.15 2.26 -10.27
CA ARG A 68 2.01 3.35 -9.32
C ARG A 68 1.81 2.84 -7.89
N TRP A 69 0.97 1.83 -7.71
CA TRP A 69 0.77 1.16 -6.42
C TRP A 69 2.09 0.62 -5.87
N ARG A 70 2.85 -0.12 -6.70
CA ARG A 70 4.18 -0.66 -6.37
C ARG A 70 5.17 0.42 -5.92
N LEU A 71 5.24 1.53 -6.65
CA LEU A 71 6.15 2.64 -6.33
C LEU A 71 5.80 3.32 -5.00
N THR A 72 4.52 3.47 -4.69
CA THR A 72 4.09 4.09 -3.42
C THR A 72 4.24 3.18 -2.21
N LEU A 73 4.43 1.88 -2.42
CA LEU A 73 4.47 0.91 -1.33
C LEU A 73 5.80 0.97 -0.55
N ALA A 74 6.90 1.17 -1.29
CA ALA A 74 8.23 1.35 -0.73
C ALA A 74 8.31 2.65 0.05
N CYS A 75 8.91 2.61 1.25
CA CYS A 75 9.08 3.80 2.07
C CYS A 75 10.11 4.74 1.41
N PRO A 76 9.76 6.03 1.16
CA PRO A 76 10.70 6.97 0.53
C PRO A 76 11.88 7.32 1.44
N TYR A 77 11.72 7.18 2.76
CA TYR A 77 12.72 7.55 3.76
C TYR A 77 13.76 6.45 3.96
N CYS A 78 13.34 5.24 4.32
CA CYS A 78 14.25 4.14 4.66
C CYS A 78 14.41 3.09 3.54
N GLY A 79 13.60 3.15 2.48
CA GLY A 79 13.63 2.15 1.41
C GLY A 79 13.02 0.80 1.78
N PHE A 80 12.37 0.68 2.94
CA PHE A 80 11.67 -0.55 3.34
C PHE A 80 10.49 -0.84 2.40
N ASP A 81 10.47 -2.04 1.82
CA ASP A 81 9.36 -2.55 1.01
C ASP A 81 8.76 -3.80 1.67
N PRO A 82 7.49 -3.76 2.13
CA PRO A 82 6.88 -4.90 2.81
C PRO A 82 6.69 -6.10 1.87
N ILE A 83 6.55 -5.91 0.55
CA ILE A 83 6.43 -7.05 -0.36
C ILE A 83 7.77 -7.78 -0.48
N THR A 84 8.87 -7.03 -0.63
CA THR A 84 10.21 -7.63 -0.64
C THR A 84 10.47 -8.32 0.71
N TYR A 85 10.08 -7.72 1.83
CA TYR A 85 10.27 -8.31 3.16
C TYR A 85 9.51 -9.63 3.35
N LEU A 86 8.27 -9.72 2.87
CA LEU A 86 7.48 -10.96 2.93
C LEU A 86 8.07 -12.08 2.06
N ARG A 87 8.74 -11.73 0.96
CA ARG A 87 9.35 -12.69 0.04
C ARG A 87 10.73 -13.12 0.51
N ASP A 88 11.59 -12.15 0.81
CA ASP A 88 13.00 -12.32 1.16
C ASP A 88 13.43 -11.26 2.19
N PRO A 89 13.37 -11.57 3.51
CA PRO A 89 13.66 -10.59 4.56
C PRO A 89 15.11 -10.07 4.48
N ASP A 90 16.06 -10.92 4.08
CA ASP A 90 17.47 -10.54 3.95
C ASP A 90 17.70 -9.50 2.85
N GLN A 91 16.99 -9.61 1.73
CA GLN A 91 17.08 -8.62 0.66
C GLN A 91 16.49 -7.27 1.09
N ALA A 92 15.37 -7.30 1.82
CA ALA A 92 14.78 -6.08 2.37
C ALA A 92 15.74 -5.42 3.36
N ALA A 93 16.39 -6.19 4.24
CA ALA A 93 17.38 -5.68 5.17
C ALA A 93 18.58 -5.05 4.46
N LYS A 94 19.11 -5.69 3.40
CA LYS A 94 20.21 -5.13 2.59
C LYS A 94 19.84 -3.77 1.98
N LYS A 95 18.64 -3.64 1.39
CA LYS A 95 18.17 -2.37 0.80
C LYS A 95 18.08 -1.25 1.84
N VAL A 96 17.56 -1.56 3.02
CA VAL A 96 17.45 -0.59 4.11
C VAL A 96 18.83 -0.18 4.64
N LYS A 97 19.76 -1.13 4.78
CA LYS A 97 21.15 -0.84 5.18
C LYS A 97 21.82 0.14 4.21
N VAL A 98 21.74 -0.12 2.91
CA VAL A 98 22.29 0.77 1.87
C VAL A 98 21.70 2.19 1.97
N ARG A 99 20.39 2.31 2.19
CA ARG A 99 19.74 3.63 2.36
C ARG A 99 20.17 4.32 3.65
N LEU A 100 20.33 3.59 4.74
CA LEU A 100 20.82 4.15 6.01
C LEU A 100 22.28 4.60 5.91
N GLU A 101 23.13 3.84 5.22
CA GLU A 101 24.52 4.22 4.94
C GLU A 101 24.59 5.50 4.09
N GLN A 102 23.74 5.62 3.07
CA GLN A 102 23.60 6.86 2.31
C GLN A 102 23.15 8.03 3.19
N ALA A 103 22.13 7.80 4.03
CA ALA A 103 21.63 8.83 4.96
C ALA A 103 22.67 9.23 6.01
N ARG A 104 23.54 8.32 6.45
CA ARG A 104 24.66 8.61 7.35
C ARG A 104 25.65 9.59 6.72
N ASN A 105 25.88 9.48 5.42
CA ASN A 105 26.79 10.36 4.68
C ASN A 105 26.17 11.72 4.32
N SER A 106 24.83 11.85 4.39
CA SER A 106 24.10 13.10 4.11
C SER A 106 23.24 13.53 5.31
N PRO A 107 23.73 14.43 6.19
CA PRO A 107 23.04 14.79 7.44
C PRO A 107 21.66 15.47 7.24
N THR A 108 21.39 15.98 6.04
CA THR A 108 20.13 16.64 5.68
C THR A 108 18.93 15.68 5.71
N LEU A 109 19.11 14.41 5.34
CA LEU A 109 18.01 13.43 5.27
C LEU A 109 17.50 13.02 6.66
N VAL A 110 18.40 12.96 7.65
CA VAL A 110 18.06 12.56 9.03
C VAL A 110 17.38 13.72 9.77
N SER A 111 17.87 14.95 9.57
CA SER A 111 17.32 16.12 10.25
C SER A 111 15.91 16.47 9.77
N ALA A 112 15.60 16.25 8.49
CA ALA A 112 14.28 16.56 7.93
C ALA A 112 13.17 15.61 8.40
N HIS A 113 13.51 14.37 8.76
CA HIS A 113 12.54 13.30 9.01
C HIS A 113 12.86 12.56 10.30
N ASN A 114 12.60 13.22 11.43
CA ASN A 114 12.81 12.64 12.74
C ASN A 114 11.66 11.66 13.10
N PRO A 115 11.96 10.36 13.32
CA PRO A 115 10.94 9.35 13.65
C PRO A 115 10.33 9.52 15.05
N TRP A 116 11.03 10.17 15.98
CA TRP A 116 10.59 10.37 17.36
C TRP A 116 9.38 11.32 17.48
N SER A 117 9.15 12.17 16.48
CA SER A 117 7.99 13.08 16.44
C SER A 117 6.64 12.34 16.44
N ASN A 118 6.59 11.13 15.87
CA ASN A 118 5.34 10.36 15.70
C ASN A 118 5.17 9.23 16.73
N LEU A 119 6.13 9.06 17.65
CA LEU A 119 6.12 7.96 18.62
C LEU A 119 5.03 8.11 19.70
N GLY A 120 4.83 9.33 20.22
CA GLY A 120 3.84 9.58 21.28
C GLY A 120 2.41 9.15 20.88
N PRO A 121 1.89 9.61 19.73
CA PRO A 121 0.58 9.19 19.22
C PRO A 121 0.46 7.68 18.98
N LEU A 122 1.55 7.04 18.55
CA LEU A 122 1.60 5.59 18.31
C LEU A 122 1.44 4.78 19.62
N ILE A 123 2.17 5.17 20.66
CA ILE A 123 2.10 4.52 21.98
C ILE A 123 0.70 4.69 22.59
N ALA A 124 0.12 5.89 22.48
CA ALA A 124 -1.24 6.17 22.91
C ALA A 124 -2.28 5.30 22.17
N LYS A 125 -2.14 5.15 20.84
CA LYS A 125 -3.05 4.32 20.05
C LYS A 125 -2.90 2.82 20.37
N ALA A 126 -1.67 2.34 20.53
CA ALA A 126 -1.38 0.94 20.86
C ALA A 126 -1.94 0.57 22.25
N SER A 127 -1.76 1.44 23.25
CA SER A 127 -2.31 1.21 24.60
C SER A 127 -3.85 1.17 24.61
N LYS A 128 -4.53 2.06 23.87
CA LYS A 128 -5.99 2.05 23.73
C LYS A 128 -6.49 0.78 23.04
N SER A 129 -5.81 0.33 21.97
CA SER A 129 -6.14 -0.93 21.29
C SER A 129 -6.01 -2.14 22.22
N ARG A 130 -4.96 -2.20 23.05
CA ARG A 130 -4.77 -3.28 24.03
C ARG A 130 -5.87 -3.31 25.09
N ARG A 131 -6.32 -2.14 25.58
CA ARG A 131 -7.47 -2.06 26.51
C ARG A 131 -8.75 -2.60 25.87
N ASN A 132 -9.08 -2.17 24.65
CA ASN A 132 -10.27 -2.65 23.95
C ASN A 132 -10.27 -4.17 23.72
N ILE A 133 -9.11 -4.75 23.37
CA ILE A 133 -8.97 -6.21 23.21
C ILE A 133 -9.19 -6.94 24.54
N ARG A 134 -8.61 -6.41 25.64
CA ARG A 134 -8.78 -6.96 26.98
C ARG A 134 -10.25 -6.92 27.42
N GLU A 135 -10.91 -5.77 27.31
CA GLU A 135 -12.34 -5.63 27.64
C GLU A 135 -13.22 -6.55 26.79
N LYS A 136 -12.91 -6.73 25.50
CA LYS A 136 -13.65 -7.66 24.63
C LYS A 136 -13.47 -9.13 25.05
N ARG A 137 -12.27 -9.50 25.52
CA ARG A 137 -11.98 -10.84 26.05
C ARG A 137 -12.71 -11.10 27.37
N GLU A 138 -12.78 -10.09 28.25
CA GLU A 138 -13.50 -10.17 29.53
C GLU A 138 -15.03 -10.24 29.33
N ARG A 139 -15.59 -9.63 28.28
CA ARG A 139 -17.03 -9.70 27.95
C ARG A 139 -17.46 -10.91 27.13
N SER A 140 -16.52 -11.63 26.50
CA SER A 140 -16.86 -12.86 25.79
C SER A 140 -16.92 -13.98 26.83
N PRO A 141 -18.12 -14.52 27.16
CA PRO A 141 -18.22 -15.63 28.11
C PRO A 141 -17.32 -16.77 27.61
N MET A 142 -16.55 -17.38 28.52
CA MET A 142 -15.75 -18.57 28.22
C MET A 142 -16.66 -19.59 27.54
N ALA A 143 -16.57 -19.71 26.22
CA ALA A 143 -16.89 -20.96 25.55
C ALA A 143 -15.92 -21.96 26.16
N SER A 144 -16.43 -22.76 27.09
CA SER A 144 -15.72 -23.84 27.75
C SER A 144 -15.01 -24.67 26.68
N LEU A 145 -13.68 -24.71 26.77
CA LEU A 145 -12.88 -25.70 26.08
C LEU A 145 -13.23 -27.04 26.73
N ASP A 146 -14.19 -27.75 26.16
CA ASP A 146 -14.40 -29.16 26.44
C ASP A 146 -13.15 -29.89 25.95
N LEU A 147 -12.26 -30.21 26.89
CA LEU A 147 -11.16 -31.14 26.66
C LEU A 147 -11.76 -32.53 26.47
N PRO A 148 -11.45 -33.26 25.37
CA PRO A 148 -11.87 -34.64 25.24
C PRO A 148 -11.15 -35.46 26.32
N THR A 149 -11.89 -35.89 27.34
CA THR A 149 -11.48 -36.95 28.25
C THR A 149 -11.28 -38.22 27.45
N SER A 150 -10.04 -38.67 27.32
CA SER A 150 -9.70 -39.99 26.78
C SER A 150 -10.05 -41.05 27.83
N GLU A 151 -11.15 -41.76 27.62
CA GLU A 151 -11.45 -42.99 28.35
C GLU A 151 -10.66 -44.16 27.74
N ASN A 152 -10.00 -44.91 28.63
CA ASN A 152 -9.37 -46.21 28.38
C ASN A 152 -10.34 -47.32 28.79
#